data_AF-A0A1X1ZA36-F1
#
_entry.id   AF-A0A1X1ZA36-F1
#
_cell.length_a   1.000
_cell.length_b   1.000
_cell.length_c   1.000
_cell.angle_alpha   90.00
_cell.angle_beta   90.00
_cell.angle_gamma   90.00
#
_symmetry.space_group_name_H-M   'P 1'
#
loop_
_entity.id
_entity.type
_entity.pdbx_description
1 polymer ?
#
loop_
_entity_poly.entity_id
_entity_poly.type
_entity_poly.pdbx_seq_one_letter_code
_entity_poly.pdbx_strand_id
1 'polypeptide(L)'
;MSGRKTDKLYGRIAAVSVIQAGIANVLVVNTLDRSSRSMADGAKLVADAKAEGWRIVGLDGTDSDTVSQLVAHARLLVAEEERELISKRTKQGLIKARQAGKQLGKPSTIARATVRRIVEMRSDGMGTKAIAKALDEDGVAAPRSATWSYSTVRGVLEREGVA
;
A
#
# COMPACT_ATOMS: atom_id res chain seq x y z
N MET A 1 -48.32 17.07 -3.13
CA MET A 1 -47.84 18.14 -2.23
C MET A 1 -47.06 17.50 -1.10
N SER A 2 -45.73 17.40 -1.21
CA SER A 2 -44.87 16.78 -0.20
C SER A 2 -44.55 17.81 0.89
N GLY A 3 -45.00 17.53 2.12
CA GLY A 3 -44.92 18.43 3.26
C GLY A 3 -43.56 18.38 3.95
N ARG A 4 -42.97 19.55 4.19
CA ARG A 4 -41.69 19.83 4.87
C ARG A 4 -41.68 19.50 6.38
N LYS A 5 -42.61 18.70 6.89
CA LYS A 5 -42.73 18.37 8.31
C LYS A 5 -42.84 16.85 8.51
N THR A 6 -41.72 16.26 8.91
CA THR A 6 -41.67 15.00 9.67
C THR A 6 -42.33 13.79 9.00
N ASP A 7 -41.90 13.43 7.78
CA ASP A 7 -42.11 12.06 7.31
C ASP A 7 -41.19 11.15 8.13
N LYS A 8 -41.76 10.53 9.16
CA LYS A 8 -41.25 9.24 9.63
C LYS A 8 -41.44 8.30 8.44
N LEU A 9 -40.35 7.70 7.96
CA LEU A 9 -40.36 6.74 6.86
C LEU A 9 -41.03 5.42 7.31
N TYR A 10 -42.25 5.49 7.85
CA TYR A 10 -43.00 4.34 8.36
C TYR A 10 -43.17 3.29 7.28
N GLY A 11 -43.41 3.71 6.03
CA GLY A 11 -43.47 2.80 4.89
C GLY A 11 -42.16 2.04 4.66
N ARG A 12 -41.00 2.73 4.76
CA ARG A 12 -39.69 2.07 4.65
C ARG A 12 -39.44 1.12 5.82
N ILE A 13 -39.72 1.57 7.04
CA ILE A 13 -39.54 0.75 8.25
C ILE A 13 -40.41 -0.52 8.17
N ALA A 14 -41.67 -0.38 7.76
CA ALA A 14 -42.56 -1.51 7.54
C ALA A 14 -42.02 -2.45 6.45
N ALA A 15 -41.61 -1.91 5.29
CA ALA A 15 -41.05 -2.72 4.21
C ALA A 15 -39.77 -3.47 4.62
N VAL A 16 -38.86 -2.81 5.33
CA VAL A 16 -37.64 -3.43 5.86
C VAL A 16 -37.99 -4.50 6.89
N SER A 17 -38.98 -4.28 7.76
CA SER A 17 -39.41 -5.29 8.73
C SER A 17 -39.97 -6.56 8.07
N VAL A 18 -40.66 -6.42 6.93
CA VAL A 18 -41.14 -7.56 6.13
C VAL A 18 -39.97 -8.33 5.51
N ILE A 19 -38.94 -7.62 5.06
CA ILE A 19 -37.70 -8.24 4.55
C ILE A 19 -36.96 -8.99 5.67
N GLN A 20 -36.81 -8.36 6.83
CA GLN A 20 -36.18 -8.97 8.01
C GLN A 20 -36.96 -10.18 8.55
N ALA A 21 -38.28 -10.20 8.35
CA ALA A 21 -39.12 -11.37 8.63
C ALA A 21 -38.97 -12.50 7.60
N GLY A 22 -38.14 -12.32 6.55
CA GLY A 22 -37.88 -13.30 5.50
C GLY A 22 -38.98 -13.42 4.44
N ILE A 23 -39.95 -12.50 4.43
CA ILE A 23 -41.09 -12.52 3.50
C ILE A 23 -40.69 -11.94 2.14
N ALA A 24 -39.66 -11.10 2.09
CA ALA A 24 -39.12 -10.49 0.88
C ALA A 24 -37.60 -10.35 0.97
N ASN A 25 -36.94 -10.17 -0.17
CA ASN A 25 -35.47 -10.02 -0.28
C ASN A 25 -35.04 -8.79 -1.10
N VAL A 26 -35.99 -8.03 -1.63
CA VAL A 26 -35.73 -6.81 -2.41
C VAL A 26 -36.63 -5.68 -1.95
N LEU A 27 -36.02 -4.53 -1.66
CA LEU A 27 -36.70 -3.27 -1.42
C LEU A 27 -36.71 -2.45 -2.72
N VAL A 28 -37.89 -2.27 -3.32
CA VAL A 28 -38.05 -1.41 -4.50
C VAL A 28 -38.38 0.01 -4.06
N VAL A 29 -37.63 0.99 -4.55
CA VAL A 29 -37.81 2.42 -4.26
C VAL A 29 -37.88 3.22 -5.55
N ASN A 30 -38.46 4.42 -5.53
CA ASN A 30 -38.43 5.29 -6.72
C ASN A 30 -36.99 5.68 -7.07
N THR A 31 -36.27 6.25 -6.08
CA THR A 31 -34.83 6.56 -6.15
C THR A 31 -34.22 6.42 -4.73
N LEU A 32 -32.91 6.19 -4.64
CA LEU A 32 -32.23 5.99 -3.34
C LEU A 32 -32.08 7.29 -2.52
N ASP A 33 -31.85 8.41 -3.19
CA ASP A 33 -31.74 9.75 -2.58
C ASP A 33 -33.05 10.21 -1.93
N ARG A 34 -34.20 9.84 -2.50
CA ARG A 34 -35.54 10.21 -1.99
C ARG A 34 -36.12 9.23 -0.99
N SER A 35 -35.55 8.03 -0.88
CA SER A 35 -35.93 7.02 0.12
C SER A 35 -35.07 7.07 1.38
N SER A 36 -34.12 8.01 1.44
CA SER A 36 -33.24 8.26 2.59
C SER A 36 -33.44 9.67 3.16
N ARG A 37 -33.17 9.84 4.46
CA ARG A 37 -33.29 11.12 5.16
C ARG A 37 -32.04 11.97 5.05
N SER A 38 -30.93 11.34 4.69
CA SER A 38 -29.62 11.93 4.48
C SER A 38 -28.75 10.92 3.73
N MET A 39 -27.61 11.40 3.22
CA MET A 39 -26.59 10.53 2.63
C MET A 39 -26.13 9.42 3.59
N ALA A 40 -25.97 9.74 4.88
CA ALA A 40 -25.57 8.77 5.90
C ALA A 40 -26.64 7.70 6.15
N ASP A 41 -27.91 8.09 6.16
CA ASP A 41 -29.05 7.16 6.30
C ASP A 41 -29.17 6.23 5.08
N GLY A 42 -29.00 6.76 3.86
CA GLY A 42 -28.99 5.95 2.64
C GLY A 42 -27.80 4.99 2.58
N ALA A 43 -26.61 5.46 2.94
CA ALA A 43 -25.41 4.61 3.02
C ALA A 43 -25.55 3.49 4.05
N LYS A 44 -26.15 3.79 5.21
CA LYS A 44 -26.47 2.78 6.21
C LYS A 44 -27.45 1.74 5.67
N LEU A 45 -28.52 2.17 5.01
CA LEU A 45 -29.50 1.26 4.42
C LEU A 45 -28.87 0.30 3.40
N VAL A 46 -27.99 0.79 2.53
CA VAL A 46 -27.23 -0.04 1.58
C VAL A 46 -26.29 -1.02 2.29
N ALA A 47 -25.63 -0.58 3.37
CA ALA A 47 -24.75 -1.43 4.16
C ALA A 47 -25.51 -2.54 4.90
N ASP A 48 -26.64 -2.21 5.52
CA ASP A 48 -27.53 -3.15 6.21
C ASP A 48 -28.06 -4.18 5.21
N ALA A 49 -28.51 -3.73 4.02
CA ALA A 49 -28.95 -4.60 2.93
C ALA A 49 -27.88 -5.63 2.53
N LYS A 50 -26.63 -5.15 2.33
CA LYS A 50 -25.51 -6.03 2.00
C LYS A 50 -25.16 -7.01 3.12
N ALA A 51 -25.22 -6.58 4.37
CA ALA A 51 -24.89 -7.41 5.52
C ALA A 51 -25.93 -8.52 5.77
N GLU A 52 -27.21 -8.20 5.56
CA GLU A 52 -28.34 -9.09 5.76
C GLU A 52 -28.72 -9.88 4.49
N GLY A 53 -28.07 -9.63 3.35
CA GLY A 53 -28.23 -10.39 2.11
C GLY A 53 -29.48 -10.04 1.28
N TRP A 54 -30.05 -8.85 1.48
CA TRP A 54 -31.16 -8.31 0.68
C TRP A 54 -30.70 -7.12 -0.18
N ARG A 55 -31.53 -6.72 -1.14
CA ARG A 55 -31.13 -5.78 -2.20
C ARG A 55 -32.06 -4.57 -2.27
N ILE A 56 -31.55 -3.43 -2.74
CA ILE A 56 -32.35 -2.23 -3.00
C ILE A 56 -32.29 -1.94 -4.50
N VAL A 57 -33.46 -1.78 -5.13
CA VAL A 57 -33.58 -1.47 -6.55
C VAL A 57 -34.40 -0.19 -6.71
N GLY A 58 -33.81 0.78 -7.42
CA GLY A 58 -34.46 2.02 -7.82
C GLY A 58 -35.16 1.89 -9.16
N LEU A 59 -36.30 2.56 -9.34
CA LEU A 59 -36.97 2.68 -10.64
C LEU A 59 -36.13 3.51 -11.64
N ASP A 60 -35.17 4.28 -11.14
CA ASP A 60 -34.15 5.00 -11.92
C ASP A 60 -32.98 4.11 -12.39
N GLY A 61 -33.01 2.80 -12.09
CA GLY A 61 -31.95 1.86 -12.41
C GLY A 61 -30.86 1.76 -11.35
N THR A 62 -31.00 2.42 -10.19
CA THR A 62 -30.08 2.29 -9.07
C THR A 62 -30.13 0.88 -8.47
N ASP A 63 -28.98 0.34 -8.09
CA ASP A 63 -28.87 -0.97 -7.46
C ASP A 63 -27.89 -0.93 -6.27
N SER A 64 -28.28 -1.46 -5.11
CA SER A 64 -27.43 -1.46 -3.91
C SER A 64 -26.10 -2.18 -4.11
N ASP A 65 -26.04 -3.21 -4.96
CA ASP A 65 -24.80 -3.95 -5.22
C ASP A 65 -23.80 -3.11 -6.02
N THR A 66 -24.28 -2.41 -7.05
CA THR A 66 -23.43 -1.54 -7.88
C THR A 66 -22.95 -0.35 -7.08
N VAL A 67 -23.82 0.26 -6.26
CA VAL A 67 -23.44 1.33 -5.33
C VAL A 67 -22.39 0.84 -4.32
N SER A 68 -22.59 -0.35 -3.74
CA SER A 68 -21.64 -0.95 -2.80
C SER A 68 -20.27 -1.22 -3.43
N GLN A 69 -20.25 -1.70 -4.68
CA GLN A 69 -19.02 -1.91 -5.45
C GLN A 69 -18.31 -0.60 -5.75
N LEU A 70 -19.03 0.42 -6.22
CA LEU A 70 -18.48 1.75 -6.50
C LEU A 70 -17.81 2.37 -5.27
N VAL A 71 -18.46 2.28 -4.11
CA VAL A 71 -17.90 2.77 -2.83
C VAL A 71 -16.62 2.01 -2.48
N ALA A 72 -16.58 0.69 -2.68
CA ALA A 72 -15.37 -0.10 -2.45
C ALA A 72 -14.23 0.32 -3.40
N HIS A 73 -14.51 0.49 -4.68
CA HIS A 73 -13.52 0.96 -5.66
C HIS A 73 -12.99 2.35 -5.36
N ALA A 74 -13.87 3.30 -5.00
CA ALA A 74 -13.46 4.65 -4.61
C ALA A 74 -12.50 4.62 -3.40
N ARG A 75 -12.80 3.78 -2.39
CA ARG A 75 -11.90 3.60 -1.23
C ARG A 75 -10.54 3.03 -1.62
N LEU A 76 -10.50 2.05 -2.53
CA LEU A 76 -9.25 1.49 -3.04
C LEU A 76 -8.43 2.54 -3.79
N LEU A 77 -9.09 3.38 -4.60
CA LEU A 77 -8.43 4.46 -5.33
C LEU A 77 -7.80 5.49 -4.38
N VAL A 78 -8.55 5.93 -3.36
CA VAL A 78 -8.04 6.85 -2.33
C VAL A 78 -6.86 6.23 -1.57
N ALA A 79 -6.96 4.96 -1.19
CA ALA A 79 -5.87 4.27 -0.50
C ALA A 79 -4.58 4.19 -1.35
N GLU A 80 -4.72 4.00 -2.66
CA GLU A 80 -3.58 3.97 -3.57
C GLU A 80 -2.95 5.37 -3.73
N GLU A 81 -3.77 6.42 -3.85
CA GLU A 81 -3.27 7.80 -3.87
C GLU A 81 -2.49 8.16 -2.60
N GLU A 82 -3.01 7.81 -1.43
CA GLU A 82 -2.32 8.04 -0.15
C GLU A 82 -0.97 7.31 -0.09
N ARG A 83 -0.94 6.04 -0.53
CA ARG A 83 0.29 5.24 -0.61
C ARG A 83 1.32 5.89 -1.53
N GLU A 84 0.89 6.38 -2.69
CA GLU A 84 1.77 7.11 -3.62
C GLU A 84 2.34 8.38 -2.98
N LEU A 85 1.51 9.16 -2.28
CA LEU A 85 1.94 10.39 -1.62
C LEU A 85 2.97 10.12 -0.51
N ILE A 86 2.76 9.08 0.29
CA ILE A 86 3.73 8.64 1.32
C ILE A 86 5.05 8.22 0.66
N SER A 87 4.99 7.45 -0.44
CA SER A 87 6.17 7.04 -1.20
C SER A 87 6.93 8.24 -1.77
N LYS A 88 6.23 9.20 -2.38
CA LYS A 88 6.80 10.45 -2.91
C LYS A 88 7.52 11.24 -1.81
N ARG A 89 6.87 11.46 -0.67
CA ARG A 89 7.45 12.18 0.48
C ARG A 89 8.67 11.47 1.05
N THR A 90 8.61 10.14 1.19
CA THR A 90 9.73 9.33 1.68
C THR A 90 10.94 9.45 0.77
N LYS A 91 10.75 9.31 -0.55
CA LYS A 91 11.82 9.48 -1.55
C LYS A 91 12.44 10.87 -1.48
N GLN A 92 11.62 11.93 -1.38
CA GLN A 92 12.11 13.29 -1.22
C GLN A 92 12.92 13.48 0.07
N GLY A 93 12.47 12.90 1.19
CA GLY A 93 13.20 12.90 2.45
C GLY A 93 14.55 12.20 2.36
N LEU A 94 14.61 11.03 1.69
CA LEU A 94 15.85 10.30 1.45
C LEU A 94 16.82 11.09 0.56
N ILE A 95 16.33 11.75 -0.50
CA ILE A 95 17.17 12.60 -1.37
C ILE A 95 17.79 13.73 -0.56
N LYS A 96 16.99 14.45 0.25
CA LYS A 96 17.50 15.53 1.12
C LYS A 96 18.53 15.02 2.12
N ALA A 97 18.26 13.88 2.77
CA ALA A 97 19.21 13.28 3.70
C ALA A 97 20.53 12.88 3.03
N ARG A 98 20.47 12.33 1.81
CA ARG A 98 21.66 12.01 1.01
C ARG A 98 22.44 13.27 0.64
N GLN A 99 21.77 14.34 0.23
CA GLN A 99 22.40 15.63 -0.09
C GLN A 99 23.07 16.28 1.13
N ALA A 100 22.50 16.10 2.32
CA ALA A 100 23.10 16.52 3.58
C ALA A 100 24.26 15.61 4.05
N GLY A 101 24.70 14.66 3.21
CA GLY A 101 25.80 13.74 3.52
C GLY A 101 25.43 12.63 4.52
N LYS A 102 24.16 12.48 4.89
CA LYS A 102 23.73 11.42 5.81
C LYS A 102 23.83 10.07 5.11
N GLN A 103 24.55 9.14 5.72
CA GLN A 103 24.62 7.77 5.24
C GLN A 103 23.23 7.12 5.34
N LEU A 104 22.71 6.67 4.20
CA LEU A 104 21.44 5.96 4.12
C LEU A 104 21.67 4.44 4.09
N GLY A 105 20.83 3.68 4.80
CA GLY A 105 20.92 2.23 4.89
C GLY A 105 21.86 1.74 6.00
N LYS A 106 22.08 0.42 6.05
CA LYS A 106 22.94 -0.21 7.06
C LYS A 106 24.41 0.16 6.80
N PRO A 107 25.16 0.66 7.79
CA PRO A 107 26.60 0.90 7.66
C PRO A 107 27.34 -0.37 7.21
N SER A 108 28.43 -0.18 6.47
CA SER A 108 29.31 -1.30 6.10
C SER A 108 29.89 -1.92 7.36
N THR A 109 29.82 -3.25 7.48
CA THR A 109 30.49 -4.01 8.55
C THR A 109 31.94 -4.35 8.21
N ILE A 110 32.38 -4.05 6.99
CA ILE A 110 33.77 -4.27 6.55
C ILE A 110 34.65 -3.16 7.13
N ALA A 111 35.76 -3.54 7.78
CA ALA A 111 36.73 -2.59 8.30
C ALA A 111 37.33 -1.72 7.18
N ARG A 112 37.53 -0.42 7.46
CA ARG A 112 38.07 0.53 6.46
C ARG A 112 39.46 0.14 5.94
N ALA A 113 40.27 -0.54 6.77
CA ALA A 113 41.57 -1.07 6.34
C ALA A 113 41.42 -2.14 5.23
N THR A 114 40.47 -3.06 5.38
CA THR A 114 40.17 -4.08 4.37
C THR A 114 39.66 -3.45 3.08
N VAL A 115 38.84 -2.40 3.17
CA VAL A 115 38.35 -1.66 1.99
C VAL A 115 39.51 -1.01 1.23
N ARG A 116 40.43 -0.33 1.91
CA ARG A 116 41.63 0.25 1.28
C ARG A 116 42.47 -0.81 0.57
N ARG A 117 42.69 -1.94 1.23
CA ARG A 117 43.42 -3.08 0.66
C ARG A 117 42.77 -3.62 -0.62
N ILE A 118 41.44 -3.73 -0.64
CA ILE A 118 40.68 -4.14 -1.84
C ILE A 118 40.89 -3.16 -2.99
N VAL A 119 40.85 -1.86 -2.70
CA VAL A 119 41.07 -0.80 -3.70
C VAL A 119 42.50 -0.83 -4.24
N GLU A 120 43.50 -0.97 -3.37
CA GLU A 120 44.92 -1.11 -3.76
C GLU A 120 45.13 -2.32 -4.68
N MET A 121 44.65 -3.50 -4.29
CA MET A 121 44.77 -4.69 -5.15
C MET A 121 44.08 -4.52 -6.51
N ARG A 122 42.97 -3.76 -6.56
CA ARG A 122 42.28 -3.44 -7.81
C ARG A 122 43.10 -2.47 -8.67
N SER A 123 43.69 -1.45 -8.06
CA SER A 123 44.59 -0.51 -8.74
C SER A 123 45.84 -1.20 -9.29
N ASP A 124 46.33 -2.26 -8.63
CA ASP A 124 47.41 -3.12 -9.11
C ASP A 124 46.98 -4.08 -10.24
N GLY A 125 45.74 -3.96 -10.73
CA GLY A 125 45.23 -4.72 -11.87
C GLY A 125 44.61 -6.07 -11.52
N MET A 126 44.47 -6.43 -10.24
CA MET A 126 43.84 -7.70 -9.88
C MET A 126 42.35 -7.73 -10.23
N GLY A 127 41.91 -8.89 -10.73
CA GLY A 127 40.50 -9.18 -10.96
C GLY A 127 39.74 -9.39 -9.64
N THR A 128 38.46 -9.05 -9.60
CA THR A 128 37.60 -9.19 -8.39
C THR A 128 37.56 -10.60 -7.79
N LYS A 129 37.66 -11.65 -8.62
CA LYS A 129 37.78 -13.04 -8.15
C LYS A 129 39.12 -13.31 -7.47
N ALA A 130 40.22 -12.77 -8.01
CA ALA A 130 41.55 -12.93 -7.44
C ALA A 130 41.66 -12.22 -6.09
N ILE A 131 41.11 -11.00 -6.00
CA ILE A 131 41.05 -10.23 -4.74
C ILE A 131 40.26 -11.00 -3.67
N ALA A 132 39.09 -11.57 -4.02
CA ALA A 132 38.31 -12.36 -3.08
C ALA A 132 39.09 -13.56 -2.53
N LYS A 133 39.76 -14.30 -3.42
CA LYS A 133 40.59 -15.45 -3.05
C LYS A 133 41.76 -15.04 -2.14
N ALA A 134 42.45 -13.95 -2.45
CA ALA A 134 43.55 -13.45 -1.64
C ALA A 134 43.10 -13.07 -0.22
N LEU A 135 41.94 -12.42 -0.08
CA LEU A 135 41.38 -12.07 1.22
C LEU A 135 41.02 -13.29 2.08
N ASP A 136 40.53 -14.36 1.46
CA ASP A 136 40.26 -15.63 2.13
C ASP A 136 41.54 -16.33 2.57
N GLU A 137 42.55 -16.38 1.70
CA GLU A 137 43.87 -16.98 1.99
C GLU A 137 44.57 -16.25 3.14
N ASP A 138 44.39 -14.92 3.24
CA ASP A 138 44.92 -14.10 4.33
C ASP A 138 44.10 -14.17 5.63
N GLY A 139 43.03 -14.97 5.66
CA GLY A 139 42.19 -15.15 6.85
C GLY A 139 41.36 -13.92 7.23
N VAL A 140 41.10 -13.00 6.29
CA VAL A 140 40.29 -11.82 6.56
C VAL A 140 38.81 -12.23 6.64
N ALA A 141 38.18 -12.01 7.79
CA ALA A 141 36.77 -12.36 7.98
C ALA A 141 35.85 -11.60 6.99
N ALA A 142 35.06 -12.34 6.22
CA ALA A 142 34.06 -11.78 5.34
C ALA A 142 32.84 -11.27 6.14
N PRO A 143 32.17 -10.18 5.70
CA PRO A 143 31.15 -9.48 6.49
C PRO A 143 29.81 -10.21 6.66
N ARG A 144 29.48 -11.19 5.79
CA ARG A 144 28.19 -11.90 5.78
C ARG A 144 28.31 -13.41 5.59
N SER A 145 29.52 -13.92 5.36
CA SER A 145 29.79 -15.29 4.97
C SER A 145 31.11 -15.75 5.59
N ALA A 146 31.36 -17.05 5.56
CA ALA A 146 32.64 -17.61 5.99
C ALA A 146 33.79 -17.26 5.02
N THR A 147 33.46 -16.98 3.75
CA THR A 147 34.43 -16.70 2.68
C THR A 147 34.07 -15.44 1.88
N TRP A 148 35.04 -14.82 1.24
CA TRP A 148 34.89 -13.67 0.36
C TRP A 148 34.34 -14.08 -1.01
N SER A 149 33.23 -13.46 -1.41
CA SER A 149 32.70 -13.62 -2.76
C SER A 149 33.16 -12.49 -3.69
N TYR A 150 33.32 -12.81 -4.98
CA TYR A 150 33.58 -11.80 -6.01
C TYR A 150 32.54 -10.67 -6.00
N SER A 151 31.27 -10.99 -5.70
CA SER A 151 30.16 -10.03 -5.65
C SER A 151 30.31 -9.05 -4.49
N THR A 152 30.83 -9.51 -3.36
CA THR A 152 31.12 -8.67 -2.19
C THR A 152 32.27 -7.71 -2.50
N VAL A 153 33.35 -8.20 -3.10
CA VAL A 153 34.49 -7.37 -3.53
C VAL A 153 34.05 -6.34 -4.57
N ARG A 154 33.30 -6.76 -5.60
CA ARG A 154 32.73 -5.86 -6.61
C ARG A 154 31.87 -4.77 -5.97
N GLY A 155 30.99 -5.12 -5.04
CA GLY A 155 30.14 -4.16 -4.35
C GLY A 155 30.92 -3.19 -3.44
N VAL A 156 32.11 -3.57 -2.96
CA VAL A 156 33.03 -2.64 -2.28
C VAL A 156 33.64 -1.66 -3.28
N LEU A 157 34.16 -2.15 -4.41
CA LEU A 157 34.76 -1.30 -5.46
C LEU A 157 33.76 -0.32 -6.09
N GLU A 158 32.52 -0.75 -6.32
CA GLU A 158 31.44 0.11 -6.84
C GLU A 158 31.10 1.26 -5.86
N ARG A 159 31.19 1.02 -4.54
CA ARG A 159 30.95 2.06 -3.53
C ARG A 159 32.08 3.07 -3.44
N GLU A 160 33.32 2.63 -3.65
CA GLU A 160 34.51 3.48 -3.64
C GLU A 160 34.78 4.13 -5.01
N GLY A 161 34.00 3.78 -6.05
CA GLY A 161 34.10 4.38 -7.39
C GLY A 161 35.25 3.85 -8.25
N VAL A 162 35.77 2.66 -7.95
CA VAL A 162 36.96 2.05 -8.58
C VAL A 162 36.62 0.78 -9.39
N ALA A 163 35.33 0.55 -9.67
CA ALA A 163 34.83 -0.67 -10.32
C ALA A 163 35.21 -0.75 -11.82
#